data_AF-A0A2E3VZU3-F1
#
_entry.id   AF-A0A2E3VZU3-F1
#
_cell.length_a   1.000
_cell.length_b   1.000
_cell.length_c   1.000
_cell.angle_alpha   90.00
_cell.angle_beta   90.00
_cell.angle_gamma   90.00
#
_symmetry.space_group_name_H-M   'P 1'
#
loop_
_entity.id
_entity.type
_entity.pdbx_description
1 polymer ?
#
loop_
_entity_poly.entity_id
_entity_poly.type
_entity_poly.pdbx_seq_one_letter_code
_entity_poly.pdbx_strand_id
1 'polypeptide(L)'
;MTKIIISLLALGQLFSNAQATNYCMAIRGNGELMPAHWGAISQVVQQKGIPNKLSGGSSASITIFLLESLAMNPRELNNTQKALLVKSFQGYFEALTQTEEGKALKTIIGDERLIRKLKEMAANIEKIDLGPETIAIFRRQLAPLQVLLNSKDLKDFINPEFVKYVKETAAMSSENRTELQAAILFRKNEITKAIQQFGKFNAVTDNTLFFRPGLVNFKSIARIIGQMGDFYADVKLPNKKIQRNIDQDMSAFLAKCAPGSEKLTWQQIHKQRPFCRQLLGRAVLTRRSAAHKMDVKSKRISQRVSQNLKTYPTTAILSGKAARSFRDSQKAYRFNANPNFGSDFKIAQSNLKFGYWGNGGELKRISSNLKKDPLTKNDEKSKKFISLGDATWADVISISPAEPGLSNFIDVSEQYVSAGGWSDLHPTLVLRASGCEDIVYITRKGGESKFAQDVMERLTDIDGYDWSDWTGLSGRQSVMKRSRGNARDVGPYASLWSKLYNMANPESSIQTSMKAATSTVCTNWDSFNAKKQINELVEEAFRAPLMKSTDPVCNY
;
A
#
# COMPACT_ATOMS: atom_id res chain seq x y z
N MET A 1 -67.08 -13.07 34.31
CA MET A 1 -65.98 -14.04 34.09
C MET A 1 -64.84 -13.32 33.41
N THR A 2 -63.86 -12.95 34.22
CA THR A 2 -62.60 -12.29 33.87
C THR A 2 -61.57 -13.37 33.49
N LYS A 3 -60.62 -13.07 32.57
CA LYS A 3 -59.45 -13.87 32.07
C LYS A 3 -59.64 -14.29 30.59
N ILE A 4 -58.69 -14.18 29.64
CA ILE A 4 -57.22 -14.11 29.67
C ILE A 4 -56.68 -13.69 28.26
N ILE A 5 -55.80 -12.66 28.25
CA ILE A 5 -54.46 -12.58 27.57
C ILE A 5 -54.40 -12.68 26.03
N ILE A 6 -54.29 -11.56 25.30
CA ILE A 6 -53.03 -10.95 24.79
C ILE A 6 -51.98 -11.99 24.35
N SER A 7 -52.07 -12.48 23.10
CA SER A 7 -51.02 -13.33 22.51
C SER A 7 -50.90 -13.12 20.99
N LEU A 8 -50.59 -11.90 20.56
CA LEU A 8 -50.31 -11.62 19.14
C LEU A 8 -49.21 -10.56 18.89
N LEU A 9 -48.45 -10.17 19.92
CA LEU A 9 -47.37 -9.17 19.82
C LEU A 9 -45.96 -9.74 20.11
N ALA A 10 -45.81 -11.06 20.23
CA ALA A 10 -44.55 -11.72 20.58
C ALA A 10 -43.94 -12.58 19.45
N LEU A 11 -44.29 -12.32 18.18
CA LEU A 11 -43.79 -13.09 17.02
C LEU A 11 -43.18 -12.20 15.92
N GLY A 12 -42.55 -11.09 16.33
CA GLY A 12 -41.88 -10.15 15.41
C GLY A 12 -40.46 -9.75 15.82
N GLN A 13 -39.88 -10.36 16.86
CA GLN A 13 -38.46 -10.21 17.17
C GLN A 13 -37.71 -11.47 16.74
N LEU A 14 -37.60 -11.65 15.42
CA LEU A 14 -36.45 -12.35 14.86
C LEU A 14 -35.23 -11.50 15.22
N PHE A 15 -34.65 -11.81 16.37
CA PHE A 15 -33.27 -11.46 16.66
C PHE A 15 -32.45 -12.08 15.55
N SER A 16 -32.13 -11.27 14.53
CA SER A 16 -30.97 -11.46 13.69
C SER A 16 -29.76 -11.36 14.62
N ASN A 17 -29.48 -12.45 15.34
CA ASN A 17 -28.14 -12.74 15.79
C ASN A 17 -27.32 -12.80 14.52
N ALA A 18 -26.72 -11.67 14.14
CA ALA A 18 -25.71 -11.58 13.11
C ALA A 18 -24.55 -12.43 13.61
N GLN A 19 -24.66 -13.73 13.40
CA GLN A 19 -23.57 -14.68 13.53
C GLN A 19 -22.46 -14.09 12.67
N ALA A 20 -21.30 -13.83 13.28
CA ALA A 20 -20.13 -13.36 12.56
C ALA A 20 -19.92 -14.35 11.41
N THR A 21 -20.21 -13.92 10.18
CA THR A 21 -20.06 -14.78 9.01
C THR A 21 -18.59 -15.15 8.92
N ASN A 22 -18.28 -16.43 8.82
CA ASN A 22 -16.90 -16.91 8.72
C ASN A 22 -16.38 -16.63 7.32
N TYR A 23 -16.01 -15.37 7.05
CA TYR A 23 -15.52 -14.91 5.74
C TYR A 23 -14.09 -14.41 5.82
N CYS A 24 -13.42 -14.44 4.68
CA CYS A 24 -12.09 -13.89 4.47
C CYS A 24 -12.16 -12.70 3.51
N MET A 25 -11.18 -11.80 3.59
CA MET A 25 -11.16 -10.63 2.73
C MET A 25 -9.82 -10.46 2.02
N ALA A 26 -9.87 -10.47 0.70
CA ALA A 26 -8.78 -10.12 -0.19
C ALA A 26 -8.85 -8.63 -0.51
N ILE A 27 -7.74 -7.91 -0.41
CA ILE A 27 -7.68 -6.48 -0.69
C ILE A 27 -6.61 -6.22 -1.73
N ARG A 28 -7.03 -5.70 -2.89
CA ARG A 28 -6.13 -5.23 -3.93
C ARG A 28 -5.44 -3.94 -3.51
N GLY A 29 -4.11 -3.90 -3.51
CA GLY A 29 -3.35 -2.68 -3.29
C GLY A 29 -3.54 -1.65 -4.40
N ASN A 30 -3.43 -0.37 -4.06
CA ASN A 30 -3.73 0.75 -4.96
C ASN A 30 -2.93 2.04 -4.65
N GLY A 31 -1.79 1.93 -3.95
CA GLY A 31 -0.91 3.05 -3.64
C GLY A 31 -1.61 4.21 -2.92
N GLU A 32 -1.53 5.40 -3.50
CA GLU A 32 -2.13 6.63 -2.94
C GLU A 32 -3.67 6.62 -2.89
N LEU A 33 -4.34 5.70 -3.60
CA LEU A 33 -5.79 5.54 -3.61
C LEU A 33 -6.31 4.66 -2.45
N MET A 34 -5.44 4.29 -1.50
CA MET A 34 -5.76 3.46 -0.31
C MET A 34 -7.05 3.86 0.42
N PRO A 35 -7.44 5.15 0.55
CA PRO A 35 -8.70 5.53 1.19
C PRO A 35 -9.94 4.84 0.61
N ALA A 36 -9.92 4.47 -0.67
CA ALA A 36 -11.00 3.70 -1.30
C ALA A 36 -11.26 2.37 -0.58
N HIS A 37 -10.22 1.72 -0.04
CA HIS A 37 -10.37 0.51 0.76
C HIS A 37 -11.31 0.76 1.94
N TRP A 38 -11.16 1.88 2.63
CA TRP A 38 -11.89 2.16 3.88
C TRP A 38 -13.38 2.34 3.62
N GLY A 39 -13.74 2.98 2.52
CA GLY A 39 -15.12 3.07 2.04
C GLY A 39 -15.71 1.67 1.83
N ALA A 40 -15.13 0.90 0.91
CA ALA A 40 -15.59 -0.44 0.56
C ALA A 40 -15.64 -1.41 1.76
N ILE A 41 -14.57 -1.43 2.56
CA ILE A 41 -14.46 -2.32 3.73
C ILE A 41 -15.49 -1.95 4.79
N SER A 42 -15.74 -0.66 5.04
CA SER A 42 -16.70 -0.27 6.08
C SER A 42 -18.12 -0.75 5.77
N GLN A 43 -18.51 -0.75 4.49
CA GLN A 43 -19.78 -1.29 4.02
C GLN A 43 -19.85 -2.82 4.23
N VAL A 44 -18.78 -3.55 3.89
CA VAL A 44 -18.71 -5.01 4.11
C VAL A 44 -18.73 -5.35 5.60
N VAL A 45 -17.94 -4.65 6.41
CA VAL A 45 -17.89 -4.85 7.87
C VAL A 45 -19.23 -4.57 8.54
N GLN A 46 -19.99 -3.61 8.03
CA GLN A 46 -21.33 -3.34 8.54
C GLN A 46 -22.29 -4.51 8.31
N GLN A 47 -22.15 -5.22 7.19
CA GLN A 47 -23.01 -6.35 6.83
C GLN A 47 -22.53 -7.67 7.46
N LYS A 48 -21.22 -7.92 7.43
CA LYS A 48 -20.60 -9.23 7.72
C LYS A 48 -19.72 -9.25 8.99
N GLY A 49 -19.44 -8.10 9.60
CA GLY A 49 -18.47 -7.98 10.68
C GLY A 49 -17.01 -7.98 10.18
N ILE A 50 -16.06 -8.11 11.09
CA ILE A 50 -14.62 -8.15 10.77
C ILE A 50 -14.29 -9.53 10.15
N PRO A 51 -13.49 -9.59 9.06
CA PRO A 51 -13.11 -10.86 8.43
C PRO A 51 -12.17 -11.69 9.31
N ASN A 52 -12.21 -13.01 9.14
CA ASN A 52 -11.40 -13.97 9.91
C ASN A 52 -10.00 -14.17 9.35
N LYS A 53 -9.81 -13.92 8.05
CA LYS A 53 -8.49 -13.87 7.42
C LYS A 53 -8.38 -12.76 6.38
N LEU A 54 -7.16 -12.27 6.19
CA LEU A 54 -6.87 -11.15 5.30
C LEU A 54 -5.66 -11.43 4.41
N SER A 55 -5.66 -10.91 3.17
CA SER A 55 -4.46 -10.93 2.30
C SER A 55 -4.45 -9.75 1.34
N GLY A 56 -3.24 -9.23 1.05
CA GLY A 56 -3.03 -8.05 0.21
C GLY A 56 -1.65 -7.41 0.36
N GLY A 57 -1.15 -6.83 -0.72
CA GLY A 57 0.18 -6.19 -0.81
C GLY A 57 0.12 -4.67 -0.94
N SER A 58 1.28 -4.03 -0.92
CA SER A 58 1.40 -2.57 -1.07
C SER A 58 0.57 -1.83 0.00
N SER A 59 -0.21 -0.82 -0.38
CA SER A 59 -1.12 -0.08 0.50
C SER A 59 -2.18 -0.97 1.19
N ALA A 60 -2.51 -2.13 0.62
CA ALA A 60 -3.40 -3.08 1.28
C ALA A 60 -2.77 -3.69 2.54
N SER A 61 -1.44 -3.84 2.62
CA SER A 61 -0.78 -4.32 3.84
C SER A 61 -0.98 -3.38 5.03
N ILE A 62 -1.01 -2.06 4.78
CA ILE A 62 -1.38 -1.05 5.80
C ILE A 62 -2.84 -1.24 6.23
N THR A 63 -3.74 -1.42 5.26
CA THR A 63 -5.18 -1.59 5.54
C THR A 63 -5.45 -2.86 6.35
N ILE A 64 -4.78 -3.96 6.02
CA ILE A 64 -4.89 -5.24 6.73
C ILE A 64 -4.37 -5.12 8.16
N PHE A 65 -3.23 -4.44 8.37
CA PHE A 65 -2.71 -4.17 9.71
C PHE A 65 -3.71 -3.39 10.58
N LEU A 66 -4.35 -2.36 10.00
CA LEU A 66 -5.35 -1.57 10.72
C LEU A 66 -6.62 -2.38 11.03
N LEU A 67 -7.05 -3.23 10.11
CA LEU A 67 -8.18 -4.14 10.34
C LEU A 67 -7.88 -5.20 11.40
N GLU A 68 -6.70 -5.82 11.38
CA GLU A 68 -6.29 -6.73 12.45
C GLU A 68 -6.22 -5.98 13.78
N SER A 69 -5.69 -4.76 13.79
CA SER A 69 -5.63 -3.96 15.02
C SER A 69 -7.02 -3.66 15.57
N LEU A 70 -8.00 -3.36 14.70
CA LEU A 70 -9.40 -3.24 15.10
C LEU A 70 -9.99 -4.57 15.60
N ALA A 71 -9.63 -5.70 14.98
CA ALA A 71 -10.07 -7.03 15.42
C ALA A 71 -9.58 -7.38 16.84
N MET A 72 -8.44 -6.80 17.25
CA MET A 72 -7.88 -6.96 18.58
C MET A 72 -8.48 -6.01 19.63
N ASN A 73 -9.38 -5.11 19.25
CA ASN A 73 -9.99 -4.19 20.19
C ASN A 73 -10.77 -4.98 21.26
N PRO A 74 -10.50 -4.79 22.56
CA PRO A 74 -11.12 -5.57 23.63
C PRO A 74 -12.58 -5.19 23.89
N ARG A 75 -13.09 -4.12 23.25
CA ARG A 75 -14.47 -3.68 23.40
C ARG A 75 -15.40 -4.62 22.65
N GLU A 76 -16.51 -4.98 23.28
CA GLU A 76 -17.60 -5.67 22.59
C GLU A 76 -18.29 -4.69 21.66
N LEU A 77 -18.05 -4.85 20.36
CA LEU A 77 -18.55 -3.95 19.32
C LEU A 77 -19.52 -4.67 18.39
N ASN A 78 -20.68 -4.06 18.16
CA ASN A 78 -21.57 -4.49 17.09
C ASN A 78 -21.02 -4.08 15.71
N ASN A 79 -21.63 -4.59 14.64
CA ASN A 79 -21.16 -4.34 13.27
C ASN A 79 -21.22 -2.86 12.87
N THR A 80 -22.22 -2.10 13.33
CA THR A 80 -22.29 -0.65 13.09
C THR A 80 -21.12 0.08 13.74
N GLN A 81 -20.76 -0.26 14.99
CA GLN A 81 -19.61 0.32 15.68
C GLN A 81 -18.27 -0.08 15.02
N LYS A 82 -18.13 -1.33 14.60
CA LYS A 82 -16.95 -1.79 13.83
C LYS A 82 -16.83 -1.03 12.51
N ALA A 83 -17.93 -0.90 11.76
CA ALA A 83 -17.97 -0.13 10.53
C ALA A 83 -17.66 1.36 10.74
N LEU A 84 -18.17 1.98 11.82
CA LEU A 84 -17.82 3.34 12.21
C LEU A 84 -16.32 3.50 12.48
N LEU A 85 -15.68 2.52 13.13
CA LEU A 85 -14.23 2.54 13.36
C LEU A 85 -13.42 2.37 12.07
N VAL A 86 -13.88 1.59 11.11
CA VAL A 86 -13.26 1.53 9.78
C VAL A 86 -13.43 2.87 9.04
N LYS A 87 -14.63 3.47 9.06
CA LYS A 87 -14.87 4.82 8.48
C LYS A 87 -13.95 5.85 9.13
N SER A 88 -13.72 5.73 10.43
CA SER A 88 -12.88 6.67 11.18
C SER A 88 -11.39 6.58 10.83
N PHE A 89 -10.93 5.59 10.03
CA PHE A 89 -9.57 5.59 9.50
C PHE A 89 -9.28 6.90 8.77
N GLN A 90 -10.22 7.39 7.96
CA GLN A 90 -10.13 8.71 7.33
C GLN A 90 -10.06 9.84 8.37
N GLY A 91 -10.93 9.80 9.39
CA GLY A 91 -10.96 10.76 10.48
C GLY A 91 -9.68 10.81 11.32
N TYR A 92 -9.00 9.68 11.48
CA TYR A 92 -7.70 9.61 12.14
C TYR A 92 -6.66 10.40 11.34
N PHE A 93 -6.56 10.17 10.02
CA PHE A 93 -5.65 10.94 9.17
C PHE A 93 -6.00 12.43 9.17
N GLU A 94 -7.28 12.80 9.13
CA GLU A 94 -7.70 14.20 9.28
C GLU A 94 -7.26 14.82 10.60
N ALA A 95 -7.40 14.10 11.72
CA ALA A 95 -6.92 14.56 13.01
C ALA A 95 -5.39 14.73 13.00
N LEU A 96 -4.66 13.80 12.39
CA LEU A 96 -3.20 13.92 12.25
C LEU A 96 -2.78 15.20 11.54
N THR A 97 -3.53 15.69 10.55
CA THR A 97 -3.16 16.94 9.84
C THR A 97 -3.07 18.18 10.75
N GLN A 98 -3.50 18.08 12.01
CA GLN A 98 -3.36 19.13 13.03
C GLN A 98 -2.02 19.06 13.78
N THR A 99 -1.26 17.98 13.65
CA THR A 99 0.09 17.83 14.24
C THR A 99 1.17 18.20 13.23
N GLU A 100 2.38 18.57 13.67
CA GLU A 100 3.50 18.85 12.76
C GLU A 100 3.86 17.64 11.89
N GLU A 101 3.81 16.45 12.47
CA GLU A 101 4.03 15.20 11.77
C GLU A 101 2.96 14.92 10.70
N GLY A 102 1.67 15.13 11.01
CA GLY A 102 0.62 14.90 10.02
C GLY A 102 0.54 16.02 9.00
N LYS A 103 0.98 17.25 9.33
CA LYS A 103 1.28 18.28 8.33
C LYS A 103 2.39 17.80 7.40
N ALA A 104 3.49 17.24 7.92
CA ALA A 104 4.58 16.68 7.11
C ALA A 104 4.13 15.48 6.25
N LEU A 105 3.30 14.58 6.79
CA LEU A 105 2.74 13.44 6.06
C LEU A 105 1.77 13.90 4.97
N LYS A 106 0.85 14.81 5.30
CA LYS A 106 -0.01 15.50 4.32
C LYS A 106 0.87 16.17 3.27
N THR A 107 2.02 16.69 3.66
CA THR A 107 2.95 17.34 2.76
C THR A 107 3.60 16.40 1.77
N ILE A 108 3.90 15.19 2.18
CA ILE A 108 4.45 14.14 1.32
C ILE A 108 3.37 13.53 0.43
N ILE A 109 2.15 13.37 0.95
CA ILE A 109 1.04 12.71 0.26
C ILE A 109 0.22 13.70 -0.61
N GLY A 110 0.25 15.02 -0.34
CA GLY A 110 -0.64 15.96 -1.01
C GLY A 110 -0.45 17.49 -0.80
N ASP A 111 0.56 18.00 -0.10
CA ASP A 111 0.80 19.45 -0.03
C ASP A 111 1.76 19.90 -1.12
N GLU A 112 1.27 20.81 -1.96
CA GLU A 112 2.04 21.39 -3.04
C GLU A 112 3.25 22.16 -2.50
N ARG A 113 3.24 22.77 -1.30
CA ARG A 113 4.26 23.77 -0.94
C ARG A 113 5.67 23.21 -0.78
N LEU A 114 5.87 22.16 0.01
CA LEU A 114 7.20 21.59 0.22
C LEU A 114 7.66 20.80 -1.00
N ILE A 115 6.79 19.98 -1.59
CA ILE A 115 7.13 19.24 -2.80
C ILE A 115 7.45 20.23 -3.92
N ARG A 116 6.73 21.36 -4.02
CA ARG A 116 7.08 22.47 -4.91
C ARG A 116 8.43 23.08 -4.53
N LYS A 117 8.70 23.37 -3.26
CA LYS A 117 10.02 23.88 -2.82
C LYS A 117 11.16 22.93 -3.16
N LEU A 118 10.98 21.62 -2.95
CA LEU A 118 11.93 20.58 -3.32
C LEU A 118 12.11 20.56 -4.85
N LYS A 119 11.01 20.60 -5.62
CA LYS A 119 11.04 20.65 -7.08
C LYS A 119 11.69 21.93 -7.63
N GLU A 120 11.46 23.07 -7.01
CA GLU A 120 12.11 24.35 -7.32
C GLU A 120 13.61 24.26 -7.07
N MET A 121 14.03 23.73 -5.91
CA MET A 121 15.45 23.48 -5.62
C MET A 121 16.06 22.51 -6.64
N ALA A 122 15.37 21.43 -6.98
CA ALA A 122 15.82 20.47 -7.98
C ALA A 122 15.94 21.11 -9.37
N ALA A 123 14.98 21.93 -9.79
CA ALA A 123 15.04 22.66 -11.06
C ALA A 123 16.19 23.67 -11.10
N ASN A 124 16.51 24.33 -9.98
CA ASN A 124 17.67 25.21 -9.88
C ASN A 124 18.98 24.43 -9.96
N ILE A 125 19.07 23.27 -9.31
CA ILE A 125 20.23 22.38 -9.39
C ILE A 125 20.43 21.88 -10.83
N GLU A 126 19.35 21.48 -11.51
CA GLU A 126 19.38 20.93 -12.87
C GLU A 126 20.01 21.90 -13.87
N LYS A 127 19.66 23.20 -13.77
CA LYS A 127 20.16 24.28 -14.65
C LYS A 127 21.66 24.55 -14.55
N ILE A 128 22.35 24.02 -13.55
CA ILE A 128 23.78 24.28 -13.34
C ILE A 128 24.58 23.38 -14.27
N ASP A 129 25.19 23.93 -15.31
CA ASP A 129 26.18 23.18 -16.08
C ASP A 129 27.39 22.88 -15.21
N LEU A 130 27.88 21.64 -15.19
CA LEU A 130 28.93 21.20 -14.28
C LEU A 130 30.30 21.25 -14.99
N GLY A 131 31.06 22.30 -14.68
CA GLY A 131 32.46 22.48 -15.03
C GLY A 131 33.29 22.91 -13.82
N PRO A 132 34.62 23.08 -13.98
CA PRO A 132 35.52 23.45 -12.90
C PRO A 132 35.10 24.72 -12.15
N GLU A 133 34.54 25.71 -12.85
CA GLU A 133 34.15 27.01 -12.27
C GLU A 133 32.77 26.98 -11.58
N THR A 134 31.90 26.05 -11.97
CA THR A 134 30.50 26.00 -11.50
C THR A 134 30.27 24.96 -10.40
N ILE A 135 31.27 24.13 -10.09
CA ILE A 135 31.20 23.13 -9.01
C ILE A 135 30.93 23.77 -7.64
N ALA A 136 31.50 24.96 -7.42
CA ALA A 136 31.24 25.75 -6.22
C ALA A 136 29.78 26.23 -6.14
N ILE A 137 29.20 26.62 -7.28
CA ILE A 137 27.79 27.02 -7.39
C ILE A 137 26.87 25.82 -7.12
N PHE A 138 27.16 24.67 -7.71
CA PHE A 138 26.42 23.43 -7.45
C PHE A 138 26.42 23.07 -5.96
N ARG A 139 27.59 23.09 -5.32
CA ARG A 139 27.71 22.85 -3.87
C ARG A 139 26.89 23.84 -3.04
N ARG A 140 26.89 25.12 -3.43
CA ARG A 140 26.08 26.15 -2.76
C ARG A 140 24.58 25.88 -2.91
N GLN A 141 24.13 25.30 -4.02
CA GLN A 141 22.74 24.94 -4.27
C GLN A 141 22.32 23.62 -3.58
N LEU A 142 23.27 22.71 -3.32
CA LEU A 142 23.01 21.51 -2.50
C LEU A 142 22.81 21.84 -1.02
N ALA A 143 23.44 22.89 -0.48
CA ALA A 143 23.38 23.19 0.95
C ALA A 143 21.94 23.47 1.45
N PRO A 144 21.13 24.32 0.78
CA PRO A 144 19.72 24.52 1.15
C PRO A 144 18.89 23.23 1.07
N LEU A 145 19.16 22.38 0.08
CA LEU A 145 18.50 21.08 -0.04
C LEU A 145 18.85 20.19 1.17
N GLN A 146 20.14 20.10 1.54
CA GLN A 146 20.57 19.36 2.73
C GLN A 146 19.93 19.88 4.01
N VAL A 147 19.87 21.20 4.21
CA VAL A 147 19.20 21.81 5.37
C VAL A 147 17.72 21.39 5.41
N LEU A 148 17.04 21.44 4.27
CA LEU A 148 15.64 21.06 4.18
C LEU A 148 15.43 19.57 4.48
N LEU A 149 16.24 18.69 3.91
CA LEU A 149 16.14 17.25 4.12
C LEU A 149 16.48 16.83 5.57
N ASN A 150 17.30 17.60 6.28
CA ASN A 150 17.62 17.36 7.69
C ASN A 150 16.74 18.18 8.66
N SER A 151 15.71 18.87 8.16
CA SER A 151 14.82 19.65 9.03
C SER A 151 14.13 18.72 10.04
N LYS A 152 13.84 19.25 11.23
CA LYS A 152 13.18 18.49 12.30
C LYS A 152 11.86 17.87 11.82
N ASP A 153 11.16 18.55 10.92
CA ASP A 153 9.84 18.18 10.42
C ASP A 153 9.90 17.07 9.35
N LEU A 154 11.04 16.95 8.65
CA LEU A 154 11.17 16.05 7.50
C LEU A 154 12.15 14.91 7.70
N LYS A 155 13.11 15.04 8.62
CA LYS A 155 14.18 14.06 8.81
C LYS A 155 13.68 12.64 9.04
N ASP A 156 12.51 12.49 9.68
CA ASP A 156 11.92 11.18 9.92
C ASP A 156 11.29 10.63 8.64
N PHE A 157 10.76 11.47 7.75
CA PHE A 157 10.04 11.01 6.57
C PHE A 157 10.90 10.86 5.31
N ILE A 158 12.00 11.60 5.24
CA ILE A 158 12.94 11.48 4.13
C ILE A 158 13.80 10.23 4.32
N ASN A 159 13.95 9.46 3.26
CA ASN A 159 14.80 8.28 3.23
C ASN A 159 16.25 8.63 3.62
N PRO A 160 16.81 8.05 4.70
CA PRO A 160 18.18 8.30 5.09
C PRO A 160 19.21 7.96 4.02
N GLU A 161 18.92 6.99 3.13
CA GLU A 161 19.80 6.67 1.99
C GLU A 161 19.85 7.84 1.00
N PHE A 162 18.72 8.49 0.73
CA PHE A 162 18.69 9.67 -0.14
C PHE A 162 19.45 10.85 0.50
N VAL A 163 19.27 11.09 1.80
CA VAL A 163 20.04 12.13 2.52
C VAL A 163 21.54 11.84 2.44
N LYS A 164 21.94 10.58 2.64
CA LYS A 164 23.34 10.15 2.52
C LYS A 164 23.85 10.37 1.11
N TYR A 165 23.08 10.01 0.08
CA TYR A 165 23.43 10.20 -1.32
C TYR A 165 23.69 11.69 -1.67
N VAL A 166 22.83 12.60 -1.19
CA VAL A 166 23.02 14.05 -1.35
C VAL A 166 24.27 14.55 -0.61
N LYS A 167 24.53 14.06 0.61
CA LYS A 167 25.72 14.42 1.40
C LYS A 167 27.01 13.96 0.74
N GLU A 168 27.07 12.70 0.31
CA GLU A 168 28.23 12.15 -0.38
C GLU A 168 28.50 12.88 -1.71
N THR A 169 27.46 13.26 -2.45
CA THR A 169 27.62 14.05 -3.68
C THR A 169 28.24 15.42 -3.43
N ALA A 170 27.85 16.09 -2.34
CA ALA A 170 28.45 17.35 -1.94
C ALA A 170 29.91 17.20 -1.48
N ALA A 171 30.23 16.10 -0.80
CA ALA A 171 31.60 15.77 -0.41
C ALA A 171 32.49 15.53 -1.64
N MET A 172 32.05 14.67 -2.57
CA MET A 172 32.75 14.44 -3.85
C MET A 172 32.99 15.74 -4.62
N SER A 173 31.98 16.62 -4.65
CA SER A 173 32.10 17.93 -5.32
C SER A 173 33.11 18.87 -4.67
N SER A 174 33.49 18.62 -3.41
CA SER A 174 34.47 19.43 -2.68
C SER A 174 35.91 18.97 -2.91
N GLU A 175 36.11 17.72 -3.35
CA GLU A 175 37.44 17.19 -3.69
C GLU A 175 38.01 17.80 -4.99
N ASN A 176 37.13 18.34 -5.86
CA ASN A 176 37.48 18.98 -7.13
C ASN A 176 38.40 18.13 -8.04
N ARG A 177 38.17 16.81 -8.04
CA ARG A 177 38.91 15.82 -8.83
C ARG A 177 38.24 15.59 -10.18
N THR A 178 38.98 15.75 -11.28
CA THR A 178 38.46 15.63 -12.66
C THR A 178 37.83 14.26 -12.92
N GLU A 179 38.43 13.19 -12.38
CA GLU A 179 37.94 11.82 -12.46
C GLU A 179 36.57 11.60 -11.79
N LEU A 180 36.15 12.50 -10.89
CA LEU A 180 34.85 12.43 -10.22
C LEU A 180 33.77 13.22 -10.96
N GLN A 181 34.12 14.07 -11.93
CA GLN A 181 33.17 14.99 -12.57
C GLN A 181 31.99 14.26 -13.22
N ALA A 182 32.26 13.17 -13.96
CA ALA A 182 31.22 12.39 -14.61
C ALA A 182 30.26 11.75 -13.59
N ALA A 183 30.80 11.23 -12.47
CA ALA A 183 30.00 10.67 -11.39
C ALA A 183 29.18 11.76 -10.66
N ILE A 184 29.75 12.95 -10.44
CA ILE A 184 29.04 14.09 -9.84
C ILE A 184 27.89 14.55 -10.74
N LEU A 185 28.12 14.65 -12.07
CA LEU A 185 27.08 14.99 -13.04
C LEU A 185 25.95 13.97 -13.06
N PHE A 186 26.30 12.68 -13.07
CA PHE A 186 25.31 11.62 -12.95
C PHE A 186 24.51 11.72 -11.65
N ARG A 187 25.17 11.84 -10.49
CA ARG A 187 24.50 11.96 -9.19
C ARG A 187 23.64 13.22 -9.07
N LYS A 188 24.08 14.35 -9.64
CA LYS A 188 23.27 15.58 -9.76
C LYS A 188 21.95 15.25 -10.46
N ASN A 189 22.02 14.63 -11.64
CA ASN A 189 20.83 14.28 -12.42
C ASN A 189 19.93 13.27 -11.69
N GLU A 190 20.51 12.32 -10.96
CA GLU A 190 19.72 11.36 -10.18
C GLU A 190 19.03 12.03 -8.96
N ILE A 191 19.69 12.97 -8.28
CA ILE A 191 19.07 13.75 -7.19
C ILE A 191 17.88 14.57 -7.72
N THR A 192 18.06 15.28 -8.83
CA THR A 192 16.98 16.10 -9.41
C THR A 192 15.83 15.22 -9.88
N LYS A 193 16.13 14.11 -10.54
CA LYS A 193 15.15 13.14 -11.03
C LYS A 193 14.35 12.49 -9.89
N ALA A 194 14.98 12.08 -8.79
CA ALA A 194 14.28 11.55 -7.61
C ALA A 194 13.22 12.51 -7.07
N ILE A 195 13.52 13.82 -7.06
CA ILE A 195 12.62 14.86 -6.55
C ILE A 195 11.52 15.20 -7.58
N GLN A 196 11.89 15.38 -8.85
CA GLN A 196 10.95 15.76 -9.90
C GLN A 196 9.94 14.65 -10.21
N GLN A 197 10.41 13.40 -10.21
CA GLN A 197 9.60 12.20 -10.43
C GLN A 197 9.01 11.61 -9.14
N PHE A 198 9.08 12.33 -8.02
CA PHE A 198 8.52 11.85 -6.77
C PHE A 198 7.02 11.51 -6.90
N GLY A 199 6.67 10.26 -6.57
CA GLY A 199 5.31 9.73 -6.72
C GLY A 199 4.87 9.51 -8.17
N LYS A 200 5.78 9.67 -9.14
CA LYS A 200 5.59 9.31 -10.54
C LYS A 200 6.39 8.05 -10.84
N PHE A 201 5.92 7.33 -11.84
CA PHE A 201 6.58 6.13 -12.32
C PHE A 201 6.67 6.18 -13.84
N ASN A 202 7.86 5.92 -14.37
CA ASN A 202 8.12 5.83 -15.80
C ASN A 202 9.10 4.68 -16.07
N ALA A 203 8.59 3.47 -16.21
CA ALA A 203 9.40 2.31 -16.56
C ALA A 203 10.15 2.46 -17.90
N VAL A 204 9.60 3.24 -18.82
CA VAL A 204 10.07 3.30 -20.22
C VAL A 204 11.39 4.03 -20.32
N THR A 205 11.48 5.22 -19.74
CA THR A 205 12.64 6.10 -19.93
C THR A 205 13.47 6.28 -18.66
N ASP A 206 13.05 5.70 -17.53
CA ASP A 206 13.79 5.80 -16.29
C ASP A 206 14.75 4.61 -16.10
N ASN A 207 15.94 4.74 -16.70
CA ASN A 207 16.93 3.66 -16.71
C ASN A 207 17.51 3.34 -15.33
N THR A 208 17.34 4.19 -14.33
CA THR A 208 17.93 4.04 -12.99
C THR A 208 16.89 3.80 -11.90
N LEU A 209 15.62 3.62 -12.29
CA LEU A 209 14.45 3.56 -11.42
C LEU A 209 14.56 2.59 -10.23
N PHE A 210 15.14 1.42 -10.44
CA PHE A 210 15.23 0.38 -9.40
C PHE A 210 16.39 0.59 -8.43
N PHE A 211 17.36 1.45 -8.77
CA PHE A 211 18.60 1.65 -8.03
C PHE A 211 18.64 2.99 -7.30
N ARG A 212 18.05 4.02 -7.90
CA ARG A 212 18.04 5.38 -7.36
C ARG A 212 17.34 5.41 -5.99
N PRO A 213 17.99 5.94 -4.94
CA PRO A 213 17.35 6.11 -3.64
C PRO A 213 16.09 6.98 -3.76
N GLY A 214 14.95 6.44 -3.34
CA GLY A 214 13.69 7.20 -3.31
C GLY A 214 13.59 8.11 -2.09
N LEU A 215 12.63 9.05 -2.09
CA LEU A 215 12.48 10.04 -1.03
C LEU A 215 11.82 9.50 0.25
N VAL A 216 11.07 8.40 0.19
CA VAL A 216 10.21 7.97 1.31
C VAL A 216 10.94 7.07 2.30
N ASN A 217 10.86 7.40 3.58
CA ASN A 217 11.28 6.53 4.68
C ASN A 217 10.13 5.64 5.15
N PHE A 218 9.98 4.47 4.54
CA PHE A 218 8.92 3.52 4.89
C PHE A 218 9.02 2.98 6.33
N LYS A 219 10.22 2.92 6.92
CA LYS A 219 10.40 2.55 8.35
C LYS A 219 9.75 3.56 9.27
N SER A 220 9.80 4.84 8.92
CA SER A 220 9.11 5.88 9.67
C SER A 220 7.62 5.83 9.46
N ILE A 221 7.15 5.63 8.23
CA ILE A 221 5.73 5.41 7.96
C ILE A 221 5.20 4.25 8.82
N ALA A 222 5.93 3.14 8.92
CA ALA A 222 5.56 2.02 9.79
C ALA A 222 5.38 2.44 11.26
N ARG A 223 6.21 3.35 11.80
CA ARG A 223 6.02 3.88 13.17
C ARG A 223 4.73 4.69 13.31
N ILE A 224 4.41 5.53 12.32
CA ILE A 224 3.18 6.36 12.32
C ILE A 224 1.94 5.48 12.26
N ILE A 225 1.95 4.52 11.33
CA ILE A 225 0.89 3.53 11.18
C ILE A 225 0.80 2.67 12.43
N GLY A 226 1.91 2.31 13.06
CA GLY A 226 1.94 1.61 14.35
C GLY A 226 1.15 2.34 15.44
N GLN A 227 1.33 3.66 15.58
CA GLN A 227 0.55 4.46 16.55
C GLN A 227 -0.95 4.47 16.23
N MET A 228 -1.31 4.41 14.95
CA MET A 228 -2.70 4.25 14.52
C MET A 228 -3.22 2.85 14.88
N GLY A 229 -2.44 1.79 14.64
CA GLY A 229 -2.78 0.42 15.05
C GLY A 229 -2.98 0.30 16.55
N ASP A 230 -2.08 0.88 17.35
CA ASP A 230 -2.20 0.93 18.82
C ASP A 230 -3.48 1.63 19.29
N PHE A 231 -3.92 2.67 18.59
CA PHE A 231 -5.18 3.36 18.88
C PHE A 231 -6.39 2.46 18.60
N TYR A 232 -6.44 1.81 17.43
CA TYR A 232 -7.56 0.92 17.06
C TYR A 232 -7.59 -0.39 17.84
N ALA A 233 -6.44 -0.89 18.29
CA ALA A 233 -6.34 -2.04 19.18
C ALA A 233 -6.56 -1.69 20.66
N ASP A 234 -6.87 -0.43 20.98
CA ASP A 234 -7.05 0.07 22.35
C ASP A 234 -5.88 -0.25 23.30
N VAL A 235 -4.64 -0.20 22.77
CA VAL A 235 -3.43 -0.44 23.56
C VAL A 235 -3.31 0.63 24.63
N LYS A 236 -3.36 0.26 25.91
CA LYS A 236 -3.40 1.25 27.00
C LYS A 236 -2.08 2.00 27.16
N LEU A 237 -2.17 3.32 27.32
CA LEU A 237 -1.04 4.16 27.74
C LEU A 237 -0.71 3.92 29.23
N PRO A 238 0.56 4.08 29.65
CA PRO A 238 0.92 3.89 31.07
C PRO A 238 0.25 4.92 32.00
N ASN A 239 -0.02 6.14 31.52
CA ASN A 239 -0.71 7.15 32.31
C ASN A 239 -2.23 6.86 32.36
N LYS A 240 -2.68 6.30 33.49
CA LYS A 240 -4.09 5.92 33.70
C LYS A 240 -5.07 7.09 33.60
N LYS A 241 -4.69 8.30 34.02
CA LYS A 241 -5.57 9.49 33.96
C LYS A 241 -5.83 9.90 32.51
N ILE A 242 -4.76 10.01 31.71
CA ILE A 242 -4.88 10.34 30.29
C ILE A 242 -5.64 9.22 29.54
N GLN A 243 -5.33 7.96 29.85
CA GLN A 243 -6.02 6.82 29.26
C GLN A 243 -7.53 6.83 29.54
N ARG A 244 -7.97 7.18 30.77
CA ARG A 244 -9.40 7.33 31.10
C ARG A 244 -10.08 8.39 30.23
N ASN A 245 -9.43 9.53 29.99
CA ASN A 245 -9.99 10.58 29.13
C ASN A 245 -10.17 10.09 27.69
N ILE A 246 -9.17 9.38 27.15
CA ILE A 246 -9.24 8.77 25.81
C ILE A 246 -10.38 7.74 25.77
N ASP A 247 -10.49 6.90 26.80
CA ASP A 247 -11.54 5.88 26.89
C ASP A 247 -12.94 6.49 26.98
N GLN A 248 -13.11 7.60 27.71
CA GLN A 248 -14.35 8.36 27.78
C GLN A 248 -14.74 8.95 26.41
N ASP A 249 -13.78 9.56 25.71
CA ASP A 249 -14.00 10.10 24.37
C ASP A 249 -14.38 9.02 23.37
N MET A 250 -13.70 7.88 23.39
CA MET A 250 -13.99 6.76 22.50
C MET A 250 -15.34 6.11 22.82
N SER A 251 -15.69 5.95 24.09
CA SER A 251 -17.01 5.45 24.48
C SER A 251 -18.12 6.41 24.06
N ALA A 252 -17.92 7.72 24.25
CA ALA A 252 -18.87 8.74 23.80
C ALA A 252 -18.99 8.79 22.27
N PHE A 253 -17.87 8.66 21.55
CA PHE A 253 -17.84 8.60 20.09
C PHE A 253 -18.66 7.41 19.59
N LEU A 254 -18.37 6.20 20.08
CA LEU A 254 -19.10 5.00 19.67
C LEU A 254 -20.59 5.08 20.03
N ALA A 255 -20.93 5.54 21.22
CA ALA A 255 -22.32 5.62 21.66
C ALA A 255 -23.15 6.65 20.88
N LYS A 256 -22.58 7.83 20.58
CA LYS A 256 -23.31 8.94 19.96
C LYS A 256 -23.21 8.97 18.44
N CYS A 257 -22.16 8.39 17.87
CA CYS A 257 -21.89 8.47 16.44
C CYS A 257 -22.21 7.19 15.67
N ALA A 258 -22.32 6.04 16.33
CA ALA A 258 -22.71 4.80 15.64
C ALA A 258 -24.18 4.80 15.19
N PRO A 259 -25.17 5.19 16.02
CA PRO A 259 -26.57 5.14 15.62
C PRO A 259 -26.89 6.04 14.42
N GLY A 260 -27.38 5.49 13.32
CA GLY A 260 -27.69 6.23 12.09
C GLY A 260 -26.47 6.50 11.19
N SER A 261 -25.31 5.92 11.48
CA SER A 261 -24.12 6.02 10.63
C SER A 261 -24.09 4.98 9.50
N GLU A 262 -25.01 4.01 9.50
CA GLU A 262 -25.01 2.82 8.65
C GLU A 262 -24.90 3.15 7.16
N LYS A 263 -25.56 4.20 6.68
CA LYS A 263 -25.59 4.54 5.25
C LYS A 263 -24.74 5.76 4.91
N LEU A 264 -23.89 6.17 5.83
CA LEU A 264 -23.09 7.40 5.75
C LEU A 264 -21.60 7.07 5.70
N THR A 265 -20.88 7.83 4.88
CA THR A 265 -19.41 7.91 4.88
C THR A 265 -18.92 8.72 6.09
N TRP A 266 -17.61 8.68 6.39
CA TRP A 266 -17.03 9.54 7.42
C TRP A 266 -17.36 11.01 7.21
N GLN A 267 -17.20 11.52 5.98
CA GLN A 267 -17.53 12.91 5.62
C GLN A 267 -18.98 13.26 5.93
N GLN A 268 -19.91 12.37 5.56
CA GLN A 268 -21.33 12.60 5.79
C GLN A 268 -21.65 12.58 7.29
N ILE A 269 -21.04 11.67 8.06
CA ILE A 269 -21.24 11.57 9.51
C ILE A 269 -20.83 12.88 10.18
N HIS A 270 -19.61 13.38 9.95
CA HIS A 270 -19.16 14.59 10.66
C HIS A 270 -19.74 15.89 10.10
N LYS A 271 -20.16 15.92 8.83
CA LYS A 271 -20.94 17.04 8.28
C LYS A 271 -22.30 17.15 8.96
N GLN A 272 -22.99 16.02 9.17
CA GLN A 272 -24.29 16.00 9.86
C GLN A 272 -24.16 16.14 11.37
N ARG A 273 -23.07 15.61 11.96
CA ARG A 273 -22.81 15.58 13.40
C ARG A 273 -21.36 16.00 13.69
N PRO A 274 -21.06 17.32 13.70
CA PRO A 274 -19.69 17.82 13.86
C PRO A 274 -19.00 17.35 15.15
N PHE A 275 -19.76 17.10 16.21
CA PHE A 275 -19.22 16.57 17.47
C PHE A 275 -18.54 15.20 17.30
N CYS A 276 -18.90 14.39 16.30
CA CYS A 276 -18.25 13.10 16.04
C CYS A 276 -16.78 13.25 15.65
N ARG A 277 -16.48 14.25 14.81
CA ARG A 277 -15.10 14.61 14.47
C ARG A 277 -14.35 15.18 15.67
N GLN A 278 -15.02 15.95 16.52
CA GLN A 278 -14.42 16.49 17.74
C GLN A 278 -14.05 15.38 18.74
N LEU A 279 -14.95 14.43 19.01
CA LEU A 279 -14.70 13.32 19.93
C LEU A 279 -13.55 12.43 19.45
N LEU A 280 -13.60 12.00 18.18
CA LEU A 280 -12.52 11.20 17.60
C LEU A 280 -11.21 11.98 17.58
N GLY A 281 -11.23 13.22 17.11
CA GLY A 281 -10.05 14.07 17.03
C GLY A 281 -9.40 14.28 18.40
N ARG A 282 -10.19 14.54 19.45
CA ARG A 282 -9.69 14.70 20.82
C ARG A 282 -9.06 13.40 21.33
N ALA A 283 -9.68 12.24 21.11
CA ALA A 283 -9.12 10.96 21.50
C ALA A 283 -7.77 10.68 20.80
N VAL A 284 -7.71 10.90 19.48
CA VAL A 284 -6.51 10.69 18.65
C VAL A 284 -5.38 11.63 19.08
N LEU A 285 -5.66 12.94 19.14
CA LEU A 285 -4.64 13.95 19.46
C LEU A 285 -4.14 13.83 20.89
N THR A 286 -5.03 13.55 21.85
CA THR A 286 -4.66 13.33 23.26
C THR A 286 -3.75 12.12 23.38
N ARG A 287 -4.13 10.99 22.78
CA ARG A 287 -3.29 9.78 22.78
C ARG A 287 -1.93 10.05 22.16
N ARG A 288 -1.90 10.64 20.96
CA ARG A 288 -0.67 10.86 20.21
C ARG A 288 0.28 11.80 20.95
N SER A 289 -0.23 12.92 21.47
CA SER A 289 0.54 13.86 22.29
C SER A 289 1.15 13.18 23.52
N ALA A 290 0.36 12.37 24.23
CA ALA A 290 0.84 11.64 25.40
C ALA A 290 1.88 10.57 25.05
N ALA A 291 1.65 9.78 23.98
CA ALA A 291 2.60 8.78 23.52
C ALA A 291 3.96 9.40 23.16
N HIS A 292 3.97 10.55 22.46
CA HIS A 292 5.21 11.28 22.17
C HIS A 292 5.91 11.80 23.42
N LYS A 293 5.18 12.47 24.33
CA LYS A 293 5.77 13.03 25.56
C LYS A 293 6.38 11.96 26.47
N MET A 294 5.82 10.75 26.45
CA MET A 294 6.25 9.62 27.26
C MET A 294 7.21 8.67 26.52
N ASP A 295 7.59 8.98 25.27
CA ASP A 295 8.34 8.11 24.36
C ASP A 295 7.80 6.67 24.26
N VAL A 296 6.47 6.52 24.25
CA VAL A 296 5.82 5.20 24.16
C VAL A 296 5.96 4.68 22.73
N LYS A 297 6.78 3.63 22.58
CA LYS A 297 6.89 2.89 21.31
C LYS A 297 5.59 2.15 21.01
N SER A 298 5.20 2.12 19.74
CA SER A 298 4.01 1.36 19.31
C SER A 298 4.23 -0.12 19.55
N LYS A 299 3.25 -0.78 20.16
CA LYS A 299 3.29 -2.22 20.44
C LYS A 299 2.76 -3.05 19.28
N ARG A 300 1.79 -2.55 18.53
CA ARG A 300 1.16 -3.29 17.43
C ARG A 300 2.12 -3.56 16.28
N ILE A 301 2.93 -2.57 15.93
CA ILE A 301 3.87 -2.69 14.82
C ILE A 301 4.99 -3.72 15.11
N SER A 302 5.33 -3.95 16.38
CA SER A 302 6.34 -4.96 16.77
C SER A 302 5.79 -6.39 16.89
N GLN A 303 4.46 -6.57 16.82
CA GLN A 303 3.87 -7.90 16.88
C GLN A 303 4.07 -8.65 15.55
N ARG A 304 4.09 -9.98 15.63
CA ARG A 304 4.25 -10.82 14.46
C ARG A 304 2.98 -10.79 13.61
N VAL A 305 3.18 -10.82 12.29
CA VAL A 305 2.10 -11.04 11.32
C VAL A 305 1.47 -12.40 11.59
N SER A 306 0.15 -12.50 11.41
CA SER A 306 -0.63 -13.71 11.72
C SER A 306 -0.67 -14.12 13.21
N GLN A 307 -0.23 -13.27 14.14
CA GLN A 307 -0.28 -13.59 15.59
C GLN A 307 -1.70 -13.54 16.15
N ASN A 308 -2.51 -12.55 15.75
CA ASN A 308 -3.83 -12.32 16.34
C ASN A 308 -4.96 -12.60 15.34
N LEU A 309 -4.77 -12.19 14.08
CA LEU A 309 -5.64 -12.53 12.97
C LEU A 309 -4.79 -13.11 11.84
N LYS A 310 -5.25 -14.19 11.21
CA LYS A 310 -4.54 -14.81 10.10
C LYS A 310 -4.46 -13.85 8.93
N THR A 311 -3.26 -13.39 8.63
CA THR A 311 -3.00 -12.31 7.69
C THR A 311 -1.82 -12.67 6.80
N TYR A 312 -1.99 -12.52 5.49
CA TYR A 312 -0.98 -12.88 4.48
C TYR A 312 -0.64 -11.66 3.62
N PRO A 313 0.09 -10.68 4.17
CA PRO A 313 0.65 -9.60 3.36
C PRO A 313 1.72 -10.15 2.41
N THR A 314 1.91 -9.46 1.29
CA THR A 314 2.68 -9.98 0.14
C THR A 314 3.60 -8.91 -0.45
N THR A 315 4.67 -9.34 -1.11
CA THR A 315 5.57 -8.50 -1.89
C THR A 315 6.17 -9.24 -3.09
N ALA A 316 6.58 -8.51 -4.12
CA ALA A 316 7.42 -9.04 -5.19
C ALA A 316 8.82 -9.36 -4.66
N ILE A 317 9.35 -10.53 -4.99
CA ILE A 317 10.67 -10.99 -4.53
C ILE A 317 11.56 -11.30 -5.74
N LEU A 318 12.75 -10.72 -5.72
CA LEU A 318 13.90 -11.21 -6.47
C LEU A 318 14.57 -12.30 -5.63
N SER A 319 14.73 -13.49 -6.22
CA SER A 319 15.33 -14.64 -5.55
C SER A 319 16.63 -15.08 -6.23
N GLY A 320 17.46 -15.80 -5.48
CA GLY A 320 18.65 -16.47 -6.03
C GLY A 320 19.65 -15.51 -6.67
N LYS A 321 20.02 -15.79 -7.93
CA LYS A 321 21.00 -14.97 -8.69
C LYS A 321 20.52 -13.54 -8.89
N ALA A 322 19.21 -13.31 -9.02
CA ALA A 322 18.66 -11.97 -9.23
C ALA A 322 18.86 -11.06 -8.01
N ALA A 323 18.66 -11.59 -6.79
CA ALA A 323 18.91 -10.84 -5.55
C ALA A 323 20.38 -10.42 -5.42
N ARG A 324 21.32 -11.34 -5.70
CA ARG A 324 22.76 -11.05 -5.69
C ARG A 324 23.14 -10.02 -6.75
N SER A 325 22.70 -10.22 -7.99
CA SER A 325 22.95 -9.30 -9.10
C SER A 325 22.44 -7.90 -8.81
N PHE A 326 21.27 -7.78 -8.18
CA PHE A 326 20.75 -6.48 -7.74
C PHE A 326 21.68 -5.81 -6.73
N ARG A 327 22.14 -6.53 -5.69
CA ARG A 327 23.02 -5.96 -4.66
C ARG A 327 24.36 -5.51 -5.21
N ASP A 328 24.94 -6.31 -6.09
CA ASP A 328 26.21 -5.96 -6.74
C ASP A 328 26.03 -4.72 -7.62
N SER A 329 24.92 -4.65 -8.36
CA SER A 329 24.55 -3.48 -9.16
C SER A 329 24.24 -2.26 -8.28
N GLN A 330 23.57 -2.42 -7.14
CA GLN A 330 23.27 -1.34 -6.19
C GLN A 330 24.55 -0.75 -5.59
N LYS A 331 25.56 -1.59 -5.31
CA LYS A 331 26.88 -1.13 -4.87
C LYS A 331 27.58 -0.35 -5.98
N ALA A 332 27.58 -0.89 -7.22
CA ALA A 332 28.20 -0.24 -8.37
C ALA A 332 27.51 1.08 -8.76
N TYR A 333 26.18 1.16 -8.63
CA TYR A 333 25.38 2.35 -8.93
C TYR A 333 25.88 3.59 -8.18
N ARG A 334 26.33 3.43 -6.93
CA ARG A 334 26.79 4.55 -6.11
C ARG A 334 27.94 5.30 -6.76
N PHE A 335 28.86 4.62 -7.42
CA PHE A 335 30.05 5.25 -8.02
C PHE A 335 29.98 5.32 -9.55
N ASN A 336 28.77 5.16 -10.11
CA ASN A 336 28.58 5.12 -11.54
C ASN A 336 28.45 6.54 -12.15
N ALA A 337 28.62 6.61 -13.47
CA ALA A 337 28.42 7.82 -14.27
C ALA A 337 27.50 7.60 -15.50
N ASN A 338 26.99 6.38 -15.69
CA ASN A 338 26.22 5.97 -16.85
C ASN A 338 24.72 6.28 -16.64
N PRO A 339 24.12 7.22 -17.39
CA PRO A 339 22.68 7.49 -17.33
C PRO A 339 21.81 6.28 -17.70
N ASN A 340 22.37 5.29 -18.40
CA ASN A 340 21.72 4.05 -18.80
C ASN A 340 22.03 2.87 -17.84
N PHE A 341 22.61 3.11 -16.65
CA PHE A 341 23.12 2.05 -15.77
C PHE A 341 22.19 0.82 -15.59
N GLY A 342 20.89 1.05 -15.42
CA GLY A 342 19.93 -0.03 -15.22
C GLY A 342 19.16 -0.46 -16.47
N SER A 343 19.44 0.07 -17.67
CA SER A 343 18.73 -0.31 -18.91
C SER A 343 18.75 -1.83 -19.11
N ASP A 344 19.87 -2.45 -18.80
CA ASP A 344 20.11 -3.87 -19.07
C ASP A 344 19.86 -4.74 -17.83
N PHE A 345 19.43 -4.14 -16.71
CA PHE A 345 19.08 -4.90 -15.53
C PHE A 345 17.75 -5.64 -15.75
N LYS A 346 17.88 -6.89 -16.20
CA LYS A 346 16.79 -7.83 -16.43
C LYS A 346 17.00 -9.08 -15.59
N ILE A 347 15.89 -9.67 -15.16
CA ILE A 347 15.90 -10.95 -14.45
C ILE A 347 15.16 -12.00 -15.26
N ALA A 348 15.62 -13.25 -15.16
CA ALA A 348 14.84 -14.38 -15.63
C ALA A 348 13.49 -14.43 -14.90
N GLN A 349 12.41 -14.70 -15.65
CA GLN A 349 11.04 -14.77 -15.12
C GLN A 349 10.86 -15.78 -13.98
N SER A 350 11.72 -16.80 -13.91
CA SER A 350 11.74 -17.81 -12.85
C SER A 350 12.27 -17.26 -11.51
N ASN A 351 13.08 -16.19 -11.54
CA ASN A 351 13.64 -15.55 -10.34
C ASN A 351 12.69 -14.53 -9.70
N LEU A 352 11.65 -14.10 -10.41
CA LEU A 352 10.56 -13.29 -9.88
C LEU A 352 9.56 -14.21 -9.13
N LYS A 353 9.39 -13.95 -7.83
CA LYS A 353 8.48 -14.68 -6.94
C LYS A 353 7.51 -13.72 -6.25
N PHE A 354 6.43 -14.26 -5.69
CA PHE A 354 5.50 -13.53 -4.82
C PHE A 354 5.61 -14.08 -3.41
N GLY A 355 6.23 -13.28 -2.55
CA GLY A 355 6.58 -13.65 -1.19
C GLY A 355 5.50 -13.25 -0.20
N TYR A 356 5.08 -14.18 0.63
CA TYR A 356 4.05 -13.97 1.65
C TYR A 356 4.63 -14.11 3.05
N TRP A 357 4.31 -13.15 3.92
CA TRP A 357 4.57 -13.27 5.35
C TRP A 357 3.36 -13.88 6.06
N GLY A 358 3.61 -14.53 7.20
CA GLY A 358 2.59 -15.20 7.99
C GLY A 358 3.16 -16.40 8.72
N ASN A 359 2.31 -17.14 9.43
CA ASN A 359 2.74 -18.31 10.18
C ASN A 359 3.37 -19.37 9.25
N GLY A 360 4.60 -19.77 9.51
CA GLY A 360 5.35 -20.69 8.65
C GLY A 360 4.67 -22.06 8.41
N GLY A 361 3.96 -22.61 9.39
CA GLY A 361 3.21 -23.86 9.22
C GLY A 361 2.01 -23.69 8.28
N GLU A 362 1.29 -22.57 8.41
CA GLU A 362 0.16 -22.25 7.54
C GLU A 362 0.61 -21.91 6.11
N LEU A 363 1.71 -21.17 5.93
CA LEU A 363 2.27 -20.87 4.61
C LEU A 363 2.75 -22.13 3.88
N LYS A 364 3.33 -23.12 4.60
CA LYS A 364 3.66 -24.43 4.01
C LYS A 364 2.41 -25.15 3.51
N ARG A 365 1.32 -25.14 4.31
CA ARG A 365 0.03 -25.72 3.90
C ARG A 365 -0.56 -25.00 2.69
N ILE A 366 -0.56 -23.67 2.68
CA ILE A 366 -0.99 -22.85 1.54
C ILE A 366 -0.19 -23.24 0.29
N SER A 367 1.14 -23.32 0.38
CA SER A 367 1.98 -23.73 -0.75
C SER A 367 1.61 -25.12 -1.29
N SER A 368 1.36 -26.09 -0.41
CA SER A 368 0.89 -27.42 -0.81
C SER A 368 -0.48 -27.36 -1.50
N ASN A 369 -1.42 -26.61 -0.93
CA ASN A 369 -2.78 -26.51 -1.45
C ASN A 369 -2.82 -25.81 -2.82
N LEU A 370 -2.03 -24.76 -3.02
CA LEU A 370 -1.91 -24.07 -4.31
C LEU A 370 -1.49 -25.03 -5.44
N LYS A 371 -0.65 -26.03 -5.14
CA LYS A 371 -0.19 -27.05 -6.11
C LYS A 371 -1.21 -28.15 -6.38
N LYS A 372 -2.20 -28.34 -5.50
CA LYS A 372 -3.16 -29.46 -5.55
C LYS A 372 -4.56 -29.03 -5.99
N ASP A 373 -5.00 -27.83 -5.63
CA ASP A 373 -6.33 -27.33 -5.98
C ASP A 373 -6.44 -27.19 -7.52
N PRO A 374 -7.45 -27.81 -8.16
CA PRO A 374 -7.67 -27.72 -9.60
C PRO A 374 -7.72 -26.29 -10.14
N LEU A 375 -8.20 -25.32 -9.34
CA LEU A 375 -8.28 -23.92 -9.74
C LEU A 375 -6.90 -23.24 -9.78
N THR A 376 -5.95 -23.65 -8.92
CA THR A 376 -4.67 -22.94 -8.76
C THR A 376 -3.45 -23.72 -9.25
N LYS A 377 -3.55 -25.03 -9.44
CA LYS A 377 -2.39 -25.89 -9.80
C LYS A 377 -1.66 -25.43 -11.07
N ASN A 378 -2.40 -24.87 -12.02
CA ASN A 378 -1.87 -24.41 -13.31
C ASN A 378 -1.67 -22.89 -13.37
N ASP A 379 -2.15 -22.15 -12.37
CA ASP A 379 -2.09 -20.69 -12.31
C ASP A 379 -0.65 -20.19 -12.15
N GLU A 380 -0.24 -19.26 -13.01
CA GLU A 380 1.15 -18.80 -13.09
C GLU A 380 1.59 -18.08 -11.82
N LYS A 381 0.70 -17.29 -11.22
CA LYS A 381 0.95 -16.61 -9.96
C LYS A 381 1.12 -17.60 -8.79
N SER A 382 0.26 -18.61 -8.73
CA SER A 382 0.33 -19.68 -7.71
C SER A 382 1.65 -20.45 -7.79
N LYS A 383 2.18 -20.68 -9.00
CA LYS A 383 3.51 -21.29 -9.22
C LYS A 383 4.67 -20.41 -8.73
N LYS A 384 4.46 -19.10 -8.61
CA LYS A 384 5.46 -18.13 -8.13
C LYS A 384 5.41 -17.88 -6.62
N PHE A 385 4.49 -18.54 -5.89
CA PHE A 385 4.39 -18.44 -4.43
C PHE A 385 5.70 -18.81 -3.73
N ILE A 386 6.11 -17.99 -2.77
CA ILE A 386 7.15 -18.33 -1.80
C ILE A 386 6.76 -17.88 -0.40
N SER A 387 7.10 -18.69 0.61
CA SER A 387 6.96 -18.32 2.01
C SER A 387 8.15 -17.47 2.44
N LEU A 388 7.88 -16.25 2.91
CA LEU A 388 8.87 -15.41 3.60
C LEU A 388 8.94 -15.71 5.10
N GLY A 389 7.95 -16.46 5.62
CA GLY A 389 7.88 -16.86 7.02
C GLY A 389 7.40 -15.74 7.94
N ASP A 390 7.80 -15.84 9.20
CA ASP A 390 7.41 -14.88 10.23
C ASP A 390 8.13 -13.53 10.02
N ALA A 391 7.41 -12.44 10.23
CA ALA A 391 7.95 -11.08 10.28
C ALA A 391 7.12 -10.24 11.24
N THR A 392 7.67 -9.10 11.67
CA THR A 392 6.87 -8.11 12.40
C THR A 392 6.07 -7.26 11.42
N TRP A 393 5.00 -6.62 11.90
CA TRP A 393 4.28 -5.62 11.10
C TRP A 393 5.15 -4.43 10.70
N ALA A 394 6.19 -4.12 11.49
CA ALA A 394 7.17 -3.08 11.17
C ALA A 394 7.92 -3.43 9.89
N ASP A 395 8.37 -4.68 9.77
CA ASP A 395 9.07 -5.15 8.58
C ASP A 395 8.14 -5.11 7.36
N VAL A 396 6.93 -5.67 7.50
CA VAL A 396 5.95 -5.74 6.40
C VAL A 396 5.57 -4.36 5.88
N ILE A 397 5.21 -3.42 6.76
CA ILE A 397 4.81 -2.07 6.35
C ILE A 397 6.01 -1.25 5.83
N SER A 398 7.23 -1.61 6.24
CA SER A 398 8.44 -0.97 5.71
C SER A 398 8.83 -1.47 4.31
N ILE A 399 8.39 -2.67 3.92
CA ILE A 399 8.85 -3.37 2.72
C ILE A 399 7.77 -3.47 1.64
N SER A 400 6.55 -3.88 1.98
CA SER A 400 5.51 -4.14 0.98
C SER A 400 5.03 -2.88 0.25
N PRO A 401 4.78 -1.73 0.92
CA PRO A 401 4.42 -0.49 0.24
C PRO A 401 5.59 0.20 -0.50
N ALA A 402 6.82 -0.29 -0.34
CA ALA A 402 8.01 0.33 -0.92
C ALA A 402 8.15 -0.02 -2.40
N GLU A 403 7.52 0.79 -3.23
CA GLU A 403 7.42 0.59 -4.67
C GLU A 403 8.43 1.44 -5.47
N PRO A 404 8.85 0.98 -6.67
CA PRO A 404 9.68 1.76 -7.57
C PRO A 404 9.12 3.17 -7.83
N GLY A 405 9.99 4.18 -7.71
CA GLY A 405 9.60 5.60 -7.78
C GLY A 405 9.37 6.26 -6.42
N LEU A 406 9.13 5.47 -5.36
CA LEU A 406 9.13 5.93 -3.96
C LEU A 406 10.34 5.43 -3.18
N SER A 407 10.87 4.27 -3.57
CA SER A 407 12.08 3.64 -3.05
C SER A 407 12.78 2.83 -4.15
N ASN A 408 14.05 2.48 -3.92
CA ASN A 408 14.73 1.40 -4.62
C ASN A 408 14.22 0.05 -4.07
N PHE A 409 14.70 -1.06 -4.63
CA PHE A 409 14.39 -2.36 -4.05
C PHE A 409 15.01 -2.53 -2.66
N ILE A 410 14.30 -3.22 -1.76
CA ILE A 410 14.65 -3.31 -0.34
C ILE A 410 15.07 -4.74 0.01
N ASP A 411 16.18 -4.90 0.74
CA ASP A 411 16.59 -6.19 1.28
C ASP A 411 15.55 -6.77 2.25
N VAL A 412 15.20 -8.05 2.07
CA VAL A 412 14.34 -8.82 2.99
C VAL A 412 15.19 -9.79 3.81
N SER A 413 16.13 -10.47 3.16
CA SER A 413 17.11 -11.37 3.76
C SER A 413 18.30 -11.54 2.81
N GLU A 414 19.35 -12.26 3.18
CA GLU A 414 20.46 -12.56 2.26
C GLU A 414 20.01 -13.25 0.96
N GLN A 415 18.88 -13.96 0.98
CA GLN A 415 18.37 -14.68 -0.19
C GLN A 415 17.38 -13.86 -1.03
N TYR A 416 16.79 -12.81 -0.46
CA TYR A 416 15.63 -12.13 -1.03
C TYR A 416 15.75 -10.62 -1.01
N VAL A 417 15.41 -10.02 -2.16
CA VAL A 417 15.23 -8.58 -2.31
C VAL A 417 13.77 -8.32 -2.68
N SER A 418 13.11 -7.42 -1.98
CA SER A 418 11.75 -6.98 -2.28
C SER A 418 11.76 -5.94 -3.39
N ALA A 419 10.99 -6.20 -4.44
CA ALA A 419 10.68 -5.23 -5.48
C ALA A 419 9.39 -4.44 -5.20
N GLY A 420 8.75 -4.63 -4.04
CA GLY A 420 7.53 -3.95 -3.62
C GLY A 420 6.24 -4.73 -3.89
N GLY A 421 5.13 -4.27 -3.33
CA GLY A 421 3.84 -4.95 -3.27
C GLY A 421 2.98 -4.89 -4.54
N TRP A 422 3.52 -4.44 -5.66
CA TRP A 422 2.81 -4.24 -6.92
C TRP A 422 2.44 -5.54 -7.65
N SER A 423 3.06 -6.66 -7.28
CA SER A 423 3.04 -7.88 -8.09
C SER A 423 1.91 -8.86 -7.77
N ASP A 424 1.32 -8.73 -6.58
CA ASP A 424 0.24 -9.58 -6.10
C ASP A 424 -0.95 -8.73 -5.62
N LEU A 425 -1.61 -8.13 -6.60
CA LEU A 425 -2.78 -7.28 -6.39
C LEU A 425 -4.11 -8.07 -6.45
N HIS A 426 -4.03 -9.40 -6.60
CA HIS A 426 -5.17 -10.33 -6.64
C HIS A 426 -5.05 -11.46 -5.60
N PRO A 427 -5.09 -11.16 -4.30
CA PRO A 427 -4.64 -12.08 -3.25
C PRO A 427 -5.66 -13.19 -2.86
N THR A 428 -6.72 -13.39 -3.64
CA THR A 428 -7.81 -14.34 -3.32
C THR A 428 -7.33 -15.80 -3.28
N LEU A 429 -6.37 -16.17 -4.14
CA LEU A 429 -5.91 -17.56 -4.26
C LEU A 429 -5.20 -18.05 -3.00
N VAL A 430 -4.45 -17.19 -2.32
CA VAL A 430 -3.80 -17.52 -1.04
C VAL A 430 -4.83 -17.73 0.06
N LEU A 431 -5.89 -16.92 0.09
CA LEU A 431 -6.99 -17.12 1.04
C LEU A 431 -7.71 -18.43 0.78
N ARG A 432 -8.05 -18.74 -0.48
CA ARG A 432 -8.65 -20.02 -0.87
C ARG A 432 -7.77 -21.20 -0.44
N ALA A 433 -6.49 -21.16 -0.79
CA ALA A 433 -5.53 -22.19 -0.40
C ALA A 433 -5.32 -22.28 1.12
N SER A 434 -5.62 -21.23 1.88
CA SER A 434 -5.62 -21.24 3.34
C SER A 434 -6.86 -21.92 3.95
N GLY A 435 -7.86 -22.28 3.13
CA GLY A 435 -9.13 -22.88 3.53
C GLY A 435 -10.29 -21.88 3.69
N CYS A 436 -10.22 -20.71 3.04
CA CYS A 436 -11.36 -19.79 3.01
C CYS A 436 -12.38 -20.20 1.95
N GLU A 437 -13.63 -20.40 2.37
CA GLU A 437 -14.74 -20.74 1.47
C GLU A 437 -15.52 -19.48 1.03
N ASP A 438 -15.80 -18.56 1.96
CA ASP A 438 -16.38 -17.24 1.67
C ASP A 438 -15.28 -16.19 1.58
N ILE A 439 -14.99 -15.69 0.38
CA ILE A 439 -13.95 -14.69 0.10
C ILE A 439 -14.59 -13.45 -0.51
N VAL A 440 -14.56 -12.35 0.24
CA VAL A 440 -14.90 -11.02 -0.27
C VAL A 440 -13.65 -10.38 -0.87
N TYR A 441 -13.68 -10.07 -2.16
CA TYR A 441 -12.58 -9.42 -2.86
C TYR A 441 -12.85 -7.92 -3.07
N ILE A 442 -12.06 -7.06 -2.43
CA ILE A 442 -12.09 -5.61 -2.64
C ILE A 442 -11.12 -5.26 -3.77
N THR A 443 -11.64 -4.75 -4.88
CA THR A 443 -10.87 -4.47 -6.10
C THR A 443 -11.41 -3.27 -6.86
N ARG A 444 -10.76 -2.93 -7.97
CA ARG A 444 -11.24 -1.93 -8.92
C ARG A 444 -11.88 -2.55 -10.14
N LYS A 445 -12.66 -1.74 -10.83
CA LYS A 445 -13.09 -1.97 -12.20
C LYS A 445 -11.89 -2.00 -13.15
N GLY A 446 -12.01 -2.82 -14.20
CA GLY A 446 -10.96 -3.06 -15.18
C GLY A 446 -9.86 -4.02 -14.74
N GLY A 447 -8.84 -4.17 -15.59
CA GLY A 447 -7.75 -5.15 -15.42
C GLY A 447 -6.66 -4.75 -14.42
N GLU A 448 -5.43 -5.22 -14.67
CA GLU A 448 -4.27 -4.79 -13.87
C GLU A 448 -3.90 -3.32 -14.14
N SER A 449 -3.35 -2.63 -13.14
CA SER A 449 -2.76 -1.29 -13.26
C SER A 449 -1.63 -1.30 -14.30
N LYS A 450 -1.50 -0.19 -15.03
CA LYS A 450 -0.36 0.02 -15.92
C LYS A 450 0.96 -0.10 -15.14
N PHE A 451 1.00 0.49 -13.96
CA PHE A 451 2.16 0.48 -13.08
C PHE A 451 2.72 -0.94 -12.84
N ALA A 452 1.90 -1.89 -12.37
CA ALA A 452 2.38 -3.25 -12.10
C ALA A 452 2.87 -3.97 -13.37
N GLN A 453 2.17 -3.78 -14.49
CA GLN A 453 2.56 -4.37 -15.78
C GLN A 453 3.90 -3.82 -16.25
N ASP A 454 4.07 -2.51 -16.21
CA ASP A 454 5.29 -1.83 -16.60
C ASP A 454 6.48 -2.22 -15.72
N VAL A 455 6.29 -2.40 -14.40
CA VAL A 455 7.37 -2.89 -13.53
C VAL A 455 7.78 -4.30 -13.94
N MET A 456 6.80 -5.20 -14.14
CA MET A 456 7.07 -6.56 -14.59
C MET A 456 7.85 -6.55 -15.91
N GLU A 457 7.43 -5.76 -16.89
CA GLU A 457 8.09 -5.64 -18.20
C GLU A 457 9.49 -5.08 -18.09
N ARG A 458 9.65 -4.04 -17.27
CA ARG A 458 10.95 -3.41 -17.09
C ARG A 458 11.93 -4.34 -16.40
N LEU A 459 11.46 -5.12 -15.43
CA LEU A 459 12.24 -6.01 -14.61
C LEU A 459 12.56 -7.35 -15.28
N THR A 460 11.71 -7.85 -16.17
CA THR A 460 11.83 -9.18 -16.76
C THR A 460 12.10 -9.14 -18.26
N ASP A 461 12.56 -10.27 -18.78
CA ASP A 461 12.80 -10.50 -20.20
C ASP A 461 11.56 -11.18 -20.80
N ILE A 462 10.55 -10.39 -21.15
CA ILE A 462 9.35 -10.88 -21.82
C ILE A 462 9.47 -10.51 -23.29
N ASP A 463 9.63 -11.53 -24.14
CA ASP A 463 9.75 -11.37 -25.59
C ASP A 463 8.52 -10.69 -26.22
N GLY A 464 8.76 -9.93 -27.30
CA GLY A 464 7.70 -9.40 -28.17
C GLY A 464 7.11 -8.05 -27.76
N TYR A 465 7.82 -7.25 -26.96
CA TYR A 465 7.34 -5.95 -26.51
C TYR A 465 7.88 -4.79 -27.36
N ASP A 466 6.97 -3.98 -27.91
CA ASP A 466 7.30 -2.70 -28.52
C ASP A 466 6.81 -1.53 -27.64
N TRP A 467 7.75 -0.74 -27.10
CA TRP A 467 7.46 0.47 -26.32
C TRP A 467 6.90 1.62 -27.18
N SER A 468 7.02 1.54 -28.51
CA SER A 468 6.51 2.56 -29.44
C SER A 468 4.98 2.65 -29.42
N ASP A 469 4.30 1.52 -29.18
CA ASP A 469 2.84 1.35 -29.13
C ASP A 469 2.19 2.09 -27.92
N TRP A 470 3.00 2.67 -27.04
CA TRP A 470 2.60 3.27 -25.76
C TRP A 470 2.68 4.80 -25.70
N THR A 471 3.33 5.45 -26.66
CA THR A 471 3.43 6.92 -26.66
C THR A 471 2.06 7.53 -26.96
N GLY A 472 1.45 8.19 -25.96
CA GLY A 472 0.19 8.93 -26.13
C GLY A 472 -1.11 8.25 -25.65
N LEU A 473 -1.07 7.04 -25.09
CA LEU A 473 -2.27 6.37 -24.55
C LEU A 473 -2.45 6.61 -23.04
N SER A 474 -3.69 6.87 -22.62
CA SER A 474 -4.04 6.85 -21.19
C SER A 474 -3.93 5.42 -20.63
N GLY A 475 -3.63 5.27 -19.34
CA GLY A 475 -3.46 3.96 -18.69
C GLY A 475 -4.67 3.02 -18.81
N ARG A 476 -5.89 3.54 -19.02
CA ARG A 476 -7.10 2.75 -19.28
C ARG A 476 -7.15 2.25 -20.73
N GLN A 477 -6.74 3.08 -21.69
CA GLN A 477 -6.71 2.73 -23.11
C GLN A 477 -5.63 1.69 -23.43
N SER A 478 -4.46 1.77 -22.77
CA SER A 478 -3.38 0.81 -22.99
C SER A 478 -3.74 -0.60 -22.52
N VAL A 479 -4.42 -0.73 -21.37
CA VAL A 479 -4.91 -2.01 -20.85
C VAL A 479 -5.99 -2.60 -21.75
N MET A 480 -6.89 -1.78 -22.30
CA MET A 480 -7.96 -2.23 -23.22
C MET A 480 -7.46 -2.58 -24.62
N LYS A 481 -6.46 -1.87 -25.16
CA LYS A 481 -5.86 -2.20 -26.47
C LYS A 481 -5.20 -3.58 -26.41
N ARG A 482 -4.48 -3.86 -25.33
CA ARG A 482 -3.83 -5.15 -25.08
C ARG A 482 -4.75 -6.30 -24.71
N SER A 483 -5.86 -6.04 -24.01
CA SER A 483 -6.87 -7.09 -23.81
C SER A 483 -7.55 -7.50 -25.12
N ARG A 484 -7.45 -6.68 -26.18
CA ARG A 484 -8.10 -6.89 -27.48
C ARG A 484 -7.18 -7.33 -28.62
N GLY A 485 -5.89 -7.03 -28.59
CA GLY A 485 -4.97 -7.47 -29.65
C GLY A 485 -3.53 -7.00 -29.45
N ASN A 486 -2.59 -7.94 -29.57
CA ASN A 486 -1.14 -7.80 -29.84
C ASN A 486 -0.30 -8.80 -29.03
N ALA A 487 -0.65 -10.08 -29.09
CA ALA A 487 0.31 -11.15 -28.86
C ALA A 487 0.78 -11.62 -30.23
N ARG A 488 1.86 -11.05 -30.75
CA ARG A 488 2.55 -11.62 -31.91
C ARG A 488 3.42 -12.80 -31.43
N ASP A 489 3.32 -13.90 -32.16
CA ASP A 489 4.19 -15.09 -32.27
C ASP A 489 4.34 -16.11 -31.14
N VAL A 490 3.67 -15.93 -30.01
CA VAL A 490 3.33 -17.04 -29.10
C VAL A 490 1.85 -16.91 -28.83
N GLY A 491 1.03 -17.91 -29.23
CA GLY A 491 -0.43 -17.81 -29.25
C GLY A 491 -1.02 -17.05 -28.05
N PRO A 492 -2.18 -16.36 -28.19
CA PRO A 492 -2.55 -15.14 -27.44
C PRO A 492 -2.51 -15.20 -25.90
N TYR A 493 -2.32 -16.39 -25.33
CA TYR A 493 -2.32 -16.67 -23.90
C TYR A 493 -1.01 -17.24 -23.33
N ALA A 494 0.03 -17.41 -24.15
CA ALA A 494 1.26 -18.09 -23.74
C ALA A 494 2.24 -17.21 -22.94
N SER A 495 2.25 -15.89 -23.18
CA SER A 495 3.18 -14.96 -22.52
C SER A 495 2.94 -14.86 -21.01
N LEU A 496 4.00 -14.56 -20.25
CA LEU A 496 3.88 -14.34 -18.79
C LEU A 496 2.90 -13.21 -18.47
N TRP A 497 2.95 -12.11 -19.23
CA TRP A 497 1.99 -11.03 -19.10
C TRP A 497 0.55 -11.53 -19.23
N SER A 498 0.27 -12.35 -20.25
CA SER A 498 -1.08 -12.86 -20.47
C SER A 498 -1.53 -13.81 -19.37
N LYS A 499 -0.63 -14.64 -18.86
CA LYS A 499 -0.92 -15.55 -17.75
C LYS A 499 -1.14 -14.84 -16.43
N LEU A 500 -0.63 -13.61 -16.24
CA LEU A 500 -0.83 -12.85 -14.99
C LEU A 500 -1.98 -11.85 -15.08
N TYR A 501 -2.03 -11.05 -16.16
CA TYR A 501 -2.77 -9.77 -16.18
C TYR A 501 -3.85 -9.66 -17.26
N ASN A 502 -3.85 -10.53 -18.26
CA ASN A 502 -4.79 -10.41 -19.38
C ASN A 502 -6.20 -10.84 -18.98
N MET A 503 -7.10 -9.87 -18.81
CA MET A 503 -8.51 -10.12 -18.52
C MET A 503 -9.22 -10.95 -19.59
N ALA A 504 -8.77 -10.92 -20.86
CA ALA A 504 -9.34 -11.74 -21.93
C ALA A 504 -8.83 -13.18 -21.91
N ASN A 505 -7.78 -13.48 -21.14
CA ASN A 505 -7.31 -14.84 -20.91
C ASN A 505 -8.08 -15.45 -19.74
N PRO A 506 -8.96 -16.44 -19.96
CA PRO A 506 -9.76 -17.06 -18.90
C PRO A 506 -8.93 -17.85 -17.88
N GLU A 507 -7.67 -18.17 -18.22
CA GLU A 507 -6.69 -18.84 -17.36
C GLU A 507 -5.71 -17.86 -16.68
N SER A 508 -5.84 -16.56 -16.92
CA SER A 508 -4.98 -15.57 -16.25
C SER A 508 -5.18 -15.56 -14.75
N SER A 509 -4.14 -15.20 -14.01
CA SER A 509 -4.20 -15.10 -12.55
C SER A 509 -5.26 -14.11 -12.06
N ILE A 510 -5.50 -13.01 -12.79
CA ILE A 510 -6.60 -12.09 -12.46
C ILE A 510 -7.96 -12.79 -12.58
N GLN A 511 -8.22 -13.53 -13.67
CA GLN A 511 -9.49 -14.25 -13.85
C GLN A 511 -9.67 -15.39 -12.85
N THR A 512 -8.62 -16.17 -12.62
CA THR A 512 -8.60 -17.23 -11.59
C THR A 512 -8.88 -16.65 -10.20
N SER A 513 -8.29 -15.50 -9.88
CA SER A 513 -8.56 -14.80 -8.63
C SER A 513 -10.00 -14.33 -8.49
N MET A 514 -10.63 -13.84 -9.55
CA MET A 514 -12.06 -13.47 -9.54
C MET A 514 -12.95 -14.70 -9.32
N LYS A 515 -12.65 -15.82 -10.00
CA LYS A 515 -13.37 -17.09 -9.82
C LYS A 515 -13.25 -17.65 -8.39
N ALA A 516 -12.14 -17.38 -7.71
CA ALA A 516 -11.94 -17.79 -6.33
C ALA A 516 -12.74 -16.94 -5.31
N ALA A 517 -13.17 -15.74 -5.67
CA ALA A 517 -13.97 -14.89 -4.80
C ALA A 517 -15.45 -15.31 -4.84
N THR A 518 -16.11 -15.38 -3.68
CA THR A 518 -17.57 -15.59 -3.58
C THR A 518 -18.34 -14.31 -3.77
N SER A 519 -17.73 -13.18 -3.42
CA SER A 519 -18.28 -11.85 -3.63
C SER A 519 -17.18 -10.84 -3.91
N THR A 520 -17.50 -9.81 -4.67
CA THR A 520 -16.54 -8.76 -5.06
C THR A 520 -17.14 -7.39 -4.83
N VAL A 521 -16.35 -6.45 -4.31
CA VAL A 521 -16.66 -5.02 -4.31
C VAL A 521 -15.78 -4.37 -5.37
N CYS A 522 -16.40 -3.94 -6.48
CA CYS A 522 -15.71 -3.32 -7.60
C CYS A 522 -15.86 -1.79 -7.54
N THR A 523 -14.79 -1.12 -7.14
CA THR A 523 -14.73 0.35 -7.07
C THR A 523 -14.20 0.96 -8.37
N ASN A 524 -14.49 2.23 -8.64
CA ASN A 524 -13.93 2.96 -9.78
C ASN A 524 -12.78 3.87 -9.36
N TRP A 525 -11.92 3.43 -8.43
CA TRP A 525 -10.98 4.34 -7.79
C TRP A 525 -9.98 5.03 -8.73
N ASP A 526 -9.72 4.46 -9.92
CA ASP A 526 -8.83 5.05 -10.92
C ASP A 526 -9.42 6.31 -11.60
N SER A 527 -10.72 6.57 -11.46
CA SER A 527 -11.33 7.79 -12.02
C SER A 527 -11.16 9.02 -11.13
N PHE A 528 -10.49 8.88 -9.98
CA PHE A 528 -10.36 9.94 -8.99
C PHE A 528 -8.91 10.38 -8.84
N ASN A 529 -8.72 11.68 -8.67
CA ASN A 529 -7.44 12.23 -8.27
C ASN A 529 -7.30 12.18 -6.75
N ALA A 530 -6.42 11.32 -6.23
CA ALA A 530 -6.22 11.12 -4.79
C ALA A 530 -5.95 12.41 -3.99
N LYS A 531 -5.38 13.45 -4.64
CA LYS A 531 -5.03 14.73 -4.00
C LYS A 531 -6.20 15.69 -3.90
N LYS A 532 -7.17 15.60 -4.81
CA LYS A 532 -8.28 16.55 -4.93
C LYS A 532 -9.64 15.94 -4.59
N GLN A 533 -9.78 14.63 -4.78
CA GLN A 533 -11.07 13.94 -4.78
C GLN A 533 -11.08 12.75 -3.82
N ILE A 534 -10.32 12.81 -2.73
CA ILE A 534 -10.24 11.73 -1.73
C ILE A 534 -11.61 11.41 -1.11
N ASN A 535 -12.47 12.40 -0.94
CA ASN A 535 -13.78 12.23 -0.31
C ASN A 535 -14.76 11.52 -1.25
N GLU A 536 -14.78 11.95 -2.50
CA GLU A 536 -15.56 11.38 -3.59
C GLU A 536 -15.11 9.94 -3.87
N LEU A 537 -13.79 9.69 -3.80
CA LEU A 537 -13.21 8.36 -3.90
C LEU A 537 -13.73 7.41 -2.80
N VAL A 538 -13.67 7.85 -1.54
CA VAL A 538 -14.16 7.06 -0.39
C VAL A 538 -15.66 6.83 -0.50
N GLU A 539 -16.41 7.84 -0.95
CA GLU A 539 -17.86 7.74 -1.13
C GLU A 539 -18.24 6.76 -2.24
N GLU A 540 -17.60 6.82 -3.42
CA GLU A 540 -17.84 5.86 -4.49
C GLU A 540 -17.57 4.44 -4.03
N ALA A 541 -16.44 4.22 -3.35
CA ALA A 541 -16.07 2.91 -2.84
C ALA A 541 -17.03 2.40 -1.76
N PHE A 542 -17.55 3.27 -0.89
CA PHE A 542 -18.57 2.92 0.11
C PHE A 542 -19.92 2.56 -0.52
N ARG A 543 -20.25 3.18 -1.67
CA ARG A 543 -21.49 2.94 -2.40
C ARG A 543 -21.40 1.77 -3.38
N ALA A 544 -20.20 1.28 -3.67
CA ALA A 544 -19.99 0.14 -4.55
C ALA A 544 -20.77 -1.09 -4.03
N PRO A 545 -21.52 -1.81 -4.87
CA PRO A 545 -22.28 -2.96 -4.41
C PRO A 545 -21.35 -4.14 -4.07
N LEU A 546 -21.76 -4.94 -3.09
CA LEU A 546 -21.20 -6.27 -2.87
C LEU A 546 -21.85 -7.24 -3.86
N MET A 547 -21.17 -7.50 -4.97
CA MET A 547 -21.65 -8.37 -6.05
C MET A 547 -21.30 -9.82 -5.76
N LYS A 548 -22.19 -10.76 -6.09
CA LYS A 548 -21.91 -12.20 -5.98
C LYS A 548 -21.11 -12.67 -7.19
N SER A 549 -20.43 -13.82 -7.07
CA SER A 549 -19.65 -14.40 -8.16
C SER A 549 -20.45 -14.74 -9.43
N THR A 550 -21.79 -14.85 -9.31
CA THR A 550 -22.73 -15.04 -10.43
C THR A 550 -22.98 -13.77 -11.24
N ASP A 551 -22.64 -12.60 -10.70
CA ASP A 551 -22.83 -11.32 -11.38
C ASP A 551 -21.71 -11.11 -12.40
N PRO A 552 -21.94 -10.37 -13.51
CA PRO A 552 -20.88 -10.03 -14.45
C PRO A 552 -19.72 -9.35 -13.70
N VAL A 553 -18.58 -10.05 -13.69
CA VAL A 553 -17.28 -9.65 -13.11
C VAL A 553 -16.97 -8.20 -13.47
N CYS A 554 -16.22 -7.45 -12.63
CA CYS A 554 -15.82 -6.02 -12.72
C CYS A 554 -15.37 -5.45 -14.12
N ASN A 555 -16.11 -5.71 -15.19
CA ASN A 555 -15.77 -5.57 -16.61
C ASN A 555 -16.26 -4.22 -17.17
N TYR A 556 -16.60 -3.27 -16.29
CA TYR A 556 -17.09 -1.94 -16.64
C TYR A 556 -15.95 -0.92 -16.82
#